data_AF-A0A5S9MGY1-F1
#
_entry.id   AF-A0A5S9MGY1-F1
#
_cell.length_a   1.000
_cell.length_b   1.000
_cell.length_c   1.000
_cell.angle_alpha   90.00
_cell.angle_beta   90.00
_cell.angle_gamma   90.00
#
_symmetry.space_group_name_H-M   'P 1'
#
loop_
_entity.id
_entity.type
_entity.pdbx_description
1 polymer ?
#
loop_
_entity_poly.entity_id
_entity_poly.type
_entity_poly.pdbx_seq_one_letter_code
_entity_poly.pdbx_strand_id
1 'polypeptide(L)' 'MINTDSANIIYNEVETDDKHLKWYEESGHVITLDKEREKVHQDVYAFLESLDWSI' A
#
# COMPACT_ATOMS: atom_id res chain seq x y z
N MET A 1 -12.92 11.94 1.82
CA MET A 1 -12.47 11.37 0.54
C MET A 1 -11.31 12.22 0.05
N ILE A 2 -10.13 11.62 -0.11
CA ILE A 2 -8.93 12.29 -0.63
C ILE A 2 -8.86 12.08 -2.15
N ASN A 3 -8.02 12.85 -2.84
CA ASN A 3 -7.72 12.59 -4.24
C ASN A 3 -6.85 11.33 -4.36
N THR A 4 -7.30 10.34 -5.14
CA THR A 4 -6.59 9.07 -5.39
C THR A 4 -5.27 9.27 -6.13
N ASP A 5 -5.14 10.32 -6.94
CA ASP A 5 -3.88 10.63 -7.65
C ASP A 5 -2.70 10.92 -6.72
N SER A 6 -2.97 11.23 -5.45
CA SER A 6 -1.93 11.38 -4.44
C SER A 6 -1.04 10.13 -4.32
N ALA A 7 -1.59 8.93 -4.57
CA ALA A 7 -0.82 7.69 -4.56
C ALA A 7 0.19 7.62 -5.72
N ASN A 8 -0.18 8.14 -6.90
CA ASN A 8 0.73 8.21 -8.05
C ASN A 8 1.86 9.21 -7.80
N ILE A 9 1.55 10.35 -7.16
CA ILE A 9 2.56 11.35 -6.77
C ILE A 9 3.60 10.71 -5.86
N ILE A 10 3.16 10.04 -4.77
CA ILE A 10 4.07 9.36 -3.83
C ILE A 10 4.91 8.31 -4.57
N TYR A 11 4.27 7.44 -5.36
CA TYR A 11 4.98 6.37 -6.07
C TYR A 11 6.05 6.92 -7.04
N ASN A 12 5.75 8.02 -7.74
CA ASN A 12 6.67 8.60 -8.73
C ASN A 12 7.79 9.43 -8.09
N GLU A 13 7.52 10.12 -6.98
CA GLU A 13 8.45 11.09 -6.39
C GLU A 13 9.42 10.47 -5.36
N VAL A 14 9.11 9.31 -4.77
CA VAL A 14 10.05 8.64 -3.87
C VAL A 14 11.26 8.06 -4.63
N GLU A 15 12.45 8.29 -4.08
CA GLU A 15 13.75 7.90 -4.69
C GLU A 15 14.14 6.42 -4.46
N THR A 16 13.31 5.63 -3.78
CA THR A 16 13.58 4.20 -3.60
C THR A 16 13.30 3.42 -4.89
N ASP A 17 14.20 2.48 -5.21
CA ASP A 17 14.02 1.53 -6.32
C ASP A 17 12.98 0.45 -5.98
N ASP A 18 12.96 0.01 -4.71
CA ASP A 18 11.98 -0.94 -4.21
C ASP A 18 10.72 -0.18 -3.76
N LYS A 19 9.72 -0.17 -4.65
CA LYS A 19 8.41 0.45 -4.43
C LYS A 19 7.33 -0.30 -5.20
N HIS A 20 6.15 -0.33 -4.59
CA HIS A 20 4.97 -0.97 -5.15
C HIS A 20 3.74 -0.07 -5.01
N LEU A 21 2.88 -0.09 -6.02
CA LEU A 21 1.57 0.56 -5.99
C LEU A 21 0.48 -0.49 -6.23
N LYS A 22 -0.48 -0.57 -5.31
CA LYS A 22 -1.61 -1.51 -5.38
C LYS A 22 -2.92 -0.80 -5.12
N TRP A 23 -3.89 -1.00 -6.02
CA TRP A 23 -5.24 -0.45 -5.92
C TRP A 23 -6.22 -1.48 -5.32
N TYR A 24 -7.17 -0.98 -4.54
CA TYR A 24 -8.19 -1.74 -3.83
C TYR A 24 -9.56 -1.18 -4.26
N GLU A 25 -10.05 -1.66 -5.41
CA GLU A 25 -11.22 -1.13 -6.11
C GLU A 25 -12.54 -1.29 -5.34
N GLU A 26 -12.58 -2.18 -4.35
CA GLU A 26 -13.78 -2.45 -3.55
C GLU A 26 -13.76 -1.77 -2.18
N SER A 27 -12.82 -0.84 -1.96
CA SER A 27 -12.63 -0.16 -0.68
C SER A 27 -12.59 1.37 -0.80
N GLY A 28 -13.13 2.04 0.22
CA GLY A 28 -13.09 3.49 0.38
C GLY A 28 -11.89 3.99 1.18
N HIS A 29 -11.99 5.24 1.67
CA HIS A 29 -10.87 5.93 2.32
C HIS A 29 -10.38 5.26 3.61
N VAL A 30 -11.30 4.76 4.45
CA VAL A 30 -10.95 4.07 5.70
C VAL A 30 -10.72 2.59 5.40
N ILE A 31 -9.74 2.33 4.52
CA ILE A 31 -9.47 1.02 3.92
C ILE A 31 -9.22 -0.09 4.95
N THR A 32 -8.68 0.26 6.13
CA THR A 32 -8.41 -0.67 7.23
C THR A 32 -9.66 -1.18 7.95
N LEU A 33 -10.85 -0.68 7.60
CA LEU A 33 -12.13 -1.16 8.15
C LEU A 33 -13.09 -1.62 7.04
N ASP A 34 -12.65 -1.62 5.78
CA ASP A 34 -13.50 -1.91 4.63
C ASP A 34 -13.42 -3.37 4.17
N LYS A 35 -14.13 -3.70 3.09
CA LYS A 35 -14.29 -5.06 2.55
C LYS A 35 -12.98 -5.78 2.26
N GLU A 36 -11.97 -5.07 1.76
CA GLU A 36 -10.66 -5.66 1.42
C GLU A 36 -9.64 -5.60 2.55
N ARG A 37 -10.03 -5.30 3.80
CA ARG A 37 -9.10 -5.18 4.94
C ARG A 37 -8.15 -6.37 5.09
N GLU A 38 -8.66 -7.60 4.97
CA GLU A 38 -7.80 -8.79 5.14
C GLU A 38 -6.75 -8.92 4.03
N LYS A 39 -7.08 -8.47 2.81
CA LYS A 39 -6.13 -8.42 1.69
C LYS A 39 -5.06 -7.36 1.95
N VAL A 40 -5.44 -6.17 2.43
CA VAL A 40 -4.49 -5.13 2.86
C VAL A 40 -3.53 -5.66 3.92
N HIS A 41 -4.04 -6.37 4.94
CA HIS A 41 -3.22 -6.95 6.00
C HIS A 41 -2.21 -7.97 5.45
N GLN A 42 -2.65 -8.86 4.56
CA GLN A 42 -1.78 -9.86 3.93
C GLN A 42 -0.72 -9.21 3.04
N ASP A 43 -1.09 -8.20 2.27
CA ASP A 43 -0.17 -7.49 1.38
C ASP A 43 0.90 -6.71 2.14
N VAL A 44 0.51 -6.02 3.23
CA VAL A 44 1.45 -5.34 4.12
C VAL A 44 2.35 -6.36 4.84
N TYR A 45 1.80 -7.47 5.32
CA TYR A 45 2.59 -8.54 5.94
C TYR A 45 3.64 -9.10 4.96
N ALA A 46 3.22 -9.43 3.73
CA ALA A 46 4.13 -9.95 2.72
C ALA A 46 5.23 -8.95 2.34
N PHE A 47 4.92 -7.65 2.27
CA PHE A 47 5.92 -6.61 2.06
C PHE A 47 6.91 -6.52 3.22
N LEU A 48 6.44 -6.60 4.47
CA LEU A 48 7.35 -6.56 5.63
C LEU A 48 8.27 -7.79 5.67
N GLU A 49 7.77 -8.98 5.30
CA GLU A 49 8.58 -10.21 5.24
C GLU A 49 9.61 -10.20 4.09
N SER A 50 9.46 -9.34 3.07
CA SER A 50 10.45 -9.22 2.00
C SER A 50 11.63 -8.32 2.36
N LEU A 51 11.56 -7.57 3.46
CA LEU A 51 12.64 -6.69 3.90
C LEU A 51 13.74 -7.47 4.60
N ASP A 52 14.99 -7.03 4.41
CA ASP A 52 16.13 -7.54 5.17
C ASP A 52 16.16 -6.87 6.55
N TRP A 53 15.72 -7.62 7.57
CA TRP A 53 15.72 -7.18 8.98
C TRP A 53 17.02 -7.52 9.72
N SER A 54 18.03 -8.03 9.04
CA SER A 54 19.31 -8.31 9.69
C SER A 54 19.92 -7.02 10.26
N ILE A 55 20.45 -7.12 11.48
CA ILE A 55 21.02 -6.02 12.27
C ILE A 55 22.54 -6.01 12.09
#